data_AF-A0A5B0XA94-F1
#
_entry.id   AF-A0A5B0XA94-F1
#
_cell.length_a   1.000
_cell.length_b   1.000
_cell.length_c   1.000
_cell.angle_alpha   90.00
_cell.angle_beta   90.00
_cell.angle_gamma   90.00
#
_symmetry.space_group_name_H-M   'P 1'
#
loop_
_entity.id
_entity.type
_entity.pdbx_description
1 polymer ?
#
loop_
_entity_poly.entity_id
_entity_poly.type
_entity_poly.pdbx_seq_one_letter_code
_entity_poly.pdbx_strand_id
1 'polypeptide(L)'
;MAGTVSKPDLTDGRLTTIDAAGTFQEFIKVADTAIEEFLTAHTEEGGALNLSSADSLKLQQLMSDQSIAAQTGTSTLKAVKDNIVAAARNI
;
A
#
# COMPACT_ATOMS: atom_id res chain seq x y z
N MET A 1 16.80 13.56 7.58
CA MET A 1 16.74 14.00 6.17
C MET A 1 15.31 13.74 5.69
N ALA A 2 14.55 14.79 5.44
CA ALA A 2 13.12 14.68 5.11
C ALA A 2 12.97 14.23 3.65
N GLY A 3 12.39 13.04 3.44
CA GLY A 3 11.99 12.58 2.12
C GLY A 3 10.86 13.47 1.61
N THR A 4 11.16 14.33 0.65
CA THR A 4 10.15 15.07 -0.10
C THR A 4 9.41 14.07 -0.98
N VAL A 5 8.27 13.60 -0.52
CA VAL A 5 7.32 12.89 -1.38
C VAL A 5 6.86 13.91 -2.41
N SER A 6 7.34 13.79 -3.65
CA SER A 6 6.86 14.62 -4.76
C SER A 6 5.35 14.44 -4.87
N LYS A 7 4.61 15.51 -4.58
CA LYS A 7 3.18 15.58 -4.86
C LYS A 7 3.01 15.38 -6.37
N PRO A 8 2.12 14.50 -6.84
CA PRO A 8 1.90 14.30 -8.28
C PRO A 8 1.49 15.64 -8.91
N ASP A 9 2.22 16.06 -9.94
CA ASP A 9 1.97 17.28 -10.70
C ASP A 9 0.83 17.00 -11.69
N LEU A 10 -0.40 17.32 -11.27
CA LEU A 10 -1.63 17.07 -12.02
C LEU A 10 -1.86 18.07 -13.17
N THR A 11 -0.90 18.94 -13.50
CA THR A 11 -1.10 20.07 -14.43
C THR A 11 -1.27 19.67 -15.91
N ASP A 12 -0.94 18.43 -16.29
CA ASP A 12 -1.18 17.87 -17.64
C ASP A 12 -2.59 17.26 -17.79
N GLY A 13 -3.33 17.02 -16.70
CA GLY A 13 -4.65 16.37 -16.78
C GLY A 13 -4.62 14.92 -17.28
N ARG A 14 -3.43 14.36 -17.55
CA ARG A 14 -3.21 12.97 -17.94
C ARG A 14 -2.84 12.17 -16.69
N LEU A 15 -3.75 11.30 -16.24
CA LEU A 15 -3.44 10.33 -15.19
C LEU A 15 -2.41 9.33 -15.70
N THR A 16 -1.19 9.33 -15.15
CA THR A 16 -0.18 8.36 -15.54
C THR A 16 -0.27 7.10 -14.68
N THR A 17 0.31 6.00 -15.17
CA THR A 17 0.49 4.79 -14.35
C THR A 17 1.39 5.05 -13.13
N ILE A 18 2.24 6.07 -13.17
CA ILE A 18 3.11 6.49 -12.06
C ILE A 18 2.28 7.17 -10.97
N ASP A 19 1.35 8.07 -11.34
CA ASP A 19 0.48 8.76 -10.37
C ASP A 19 -0.48 7.79 -9.68
N ALA A 20 -1.04 6.85 -10.46
CA ALA A 20 -1.84 5.76 -9.91
C ALA A 20 -0.98 4.88 -8.98
N ALA A 21 0.23 4.50 -9.40
CA ALA A 21 1.12 3.66 -8.60
C ALA A 21 1.54 4.33 -7.30
N GLY A 22 1.84 5.62 -7.32
CA GLY A 22 2.17 6.40 -6.12
C GLY A 22 1.02 6.41 -5.11
N THR A 23 -0.22 6.64 -5.59
CA THR A 23 -1.40 6.62 -4.70
C THR A 23 -1.61 5.25 -4.05
N PHE A 24 -1.46 4.16 -4.81
CA PHE A 24 -1.60 2.80 -4.25
C PHE A 24 -0.43 2.41 -3.34
N GLN A 25 0.78 2.88 -3.62
CA GLN A 25 1.92 2.70 -2.71
C GLN A 25 1.67 3.36 -1.37
N GLU A 26 1.07 4.56 -1.34
CA GLU A 26 0.69 5.20 -0.07
C GLU A 26 -0.37 4.38 0.69
N PHE A 27 -1.36 3.79 0.02
CA PHE A 27 -2.32 2.91 0.69
C PHE A 27 -1.68 1.63 1.26
N ILE A 28 -0.75 1.02 0.53
CA ILE A 28 -0.01 -0.14 1.02
C ILE A 28 0.88 0.24 2.20
N LYS A 29 1.55 1.40 2.15
CA LYS A 29 2.37 1.92 3.25
C LYS A 29 1.56 2.11 4.53
N VAL A 30 0.34 2.64 4.44
CA VAL A 30 -0.52 2.80 5.63
C VAL A 30 -0.79 1.45 6.30
N ALA A 31 -1.10 0.41 5.52
CA ALA A 31 -1.33 -0.92 6.06
C ALA A 31 -0.05 -1.57 6.62
N ASP A 32 1.09 -1.35 5.95
CA ASP A 32 2.40 -1.82 6.38
C ASP A 32 2.84 -1.16 7.70
N THR A 33 2.74 0.17 7.79
CA THR A 33 3.01 0.93 9.01
C THR A 33 2.13 0.47 10.17
N ALA A 34 0.84 0.16 9.94
CA ALA A 34 -0.02 -0.37 11.00
C ALA A 34 0.44 -1.73 11.53
N ILE A 35 1.01 -2.59 10.68
CA ILE A 35 1.62 -3.86 11.10
C ILE A 35 2.93 -3.58 11.85
N GLU A 36 3.80 -2.73 11.33
CA GLU A 36 5.08 -2.38 11.97
C GLU A 36 4.89 -1.77 13.36
N GLU A 37 3.96 -0.82 13.49
CA GLU A 37 3.58 -0.21 14.77
C GLU A 37 3.05 -1.27 15.74
N PHE A 38 2.19 -2.17 15.25
CA PHE A 38 1.65 -3.26 16.06
C PHE A 38 2.75 -4.21 16.56
N LEU A 39 3.64 -4.66 15.66
CA LEU A 39 4.75 -5.54 16.01
C LEU A 39 5.70 -4.85 17.00
N THR A 40 6.02 -3.59 16.77
CA THR A 40 6.89 -2.79 17.65
C THR A 40 6.29 -2.66 19.04
N ALA A 41 4.97 -2.40 19.14
CA ALA A 41 4.28 -2.29 20.42
C ALA A 41 4.21 -3.60 21.22
N HIS A 42 4.31 -4.75 20.54
CA HIS A 42 4.20 -6.08 21.16
C HIS A 42 5.51 -6.88 21.14
N THR A 43 6.63 -6.21 20.86
CA THR A 43 7.96 -6.83 20.92
C THR A 43 8.63 -6.48 22.23
N GLU A 44 9.05 -7.50 22.98
CA GLU A 44 9.75 -7.32 24.25
C GLU A 44 11.25 -7.03 24.05
N GLU A 45 11.91 -6.61 25.14
CA GLU A 45 13.36 -6.42 25.20
C GLU A 45 14.06 -7.77 24.95
N GLY A 46 14.52 -7.99 23.72
CA GLY A 46 15.01 -9.29 23.24
C GLY A 46 14.48 -9.72 21.87
N GLY A 47 13.52 -8.97 21.30
CA GLY A 47 13.00 -9.22 19.95
C GLY A 47 11.92 -10.30 19.88
N ALA A 48 11.44 -10.80 21.01
CA ALA A 48 10.36 -11.76 21.07
C ALA A 48 9.00 -11.05 20.99
N LEU A 49 8.11 -11.55 20.13
CA LEU A 49 6.73 -11.11 20.08
C LEU A 49 5.95 -11.70 21.26
N ASN A 50 5.40 -10.84 22.10
CA ASN A 50 4.47 -11.21 23.15
C ASN A 50 3.05 -10.80 22.74
N LEU A 51 2.28 -11.78 22.27
CA LEU A 51 0.92 -11.58 21.78
C LEU A 51 -0.05 -12.40 22.61
N SER A 52 -1.10 -11.76 23.12
CA SER A 52 -2.27 -12.49 23.60
C SER A 52 -3.02 -13.12 22.41
N SER A 53 -4.02 -13.97 22.71
CA SER A 53 -4.90 -14.51 21.67
C SER A 53 -5.67 -13.40 20.93
N ALA A 54 -6.00 -12.30 21.61
CA ALA A 54 -6.67 -11.15 21.00
C ALA A 54 -5.70 -10.37 20.09
N ASP A 55 -4.46 -10.19 20.54
CA ASP A 55 -3.41 -9.52 19.76
C ASP A 55 -3.06 -10.34 18.52
N SER A 56 -3.01 -11.67 18.64
CA SER A 56 -2.81 -12.58 17.50
C SER A 56 -3.91 -12.46 16.46
N LEU A 57 -5.18 -12.34 16.89
CA LEU A 57 -6.31 -12.11 15.98
C LEU A 57 -6.20 -10.73 15.33
N LYS A 58 -5.80 -9.71 16.08
CA LYS A 58 -5.61 -8.36 15.55
C LYS A 58 -4.50 -8.31 14.52
N LEU A 59 -3.37 -8.97 14.77
CA LEU A 59 -2.27 -9.09 13.81
C LEU A 59 -2.74 -9.79 12.53
N GLN A 60 -3.49 -10.89 12.64
CA GLN A 60 -4.06 -11.58 11.47
C GLN A 60 -4.98 -10.67 10.66
N GLN A 61 -5.78 -9.83 11.33
CA GLN A 61 -6.61 -8.84 10.65
C GLN A 61 -5.76 -7.79 9.92
N LEU A 62 -4.75 -7.22 10.58
CA LEU A 62 -3.86 -6.22 9.96
C LEU A 62 -3.13 -6.80 8.74
N MET A 63 -2.64 -8.04 8.84
CA MET A 63 -2.02 -8.75 7.72
C MET A 63 -3.01 -9.04 6.59
N SER A 64 -4.28 -9.36 6.93
CA SER A 64 -5.35 -9.52 5.94
C SER A 64 -5.64 -8.21 5.21
N ASP A 65 -5.73 -7.10 5.94
CA ASP A 65 -5.97 -5.76 5.40
C ASP A 65 -4.83 -5.33 4.45
N GLN A 66 -3.57 -5.59 4.82
CA GLN A 66 -2.41 -5.34 3.94
C GLN A 66 -2.48 -6.18 2.66
N SER A 67 -2.82 -7.47 2.77
CA SER A 67 -2.97 -8.36 1.62
C SER A 67 -4.07 -7.86 0.67
N ILE A 68 -5.19 -7.38 1.20
CA ILE A 68 -6.27 -6.76 0.42
C ILE A 68 -5.76 -5.49 -0.25
N ALA A 69 -5.10 -4.58 0.48
CA ALA A 69 -4.58 -3.33 -0.08
C ALA A 69 -3.62 -3.58 -1.26
N ALA A 70 -2.70 -4.54 -1.12
CA ALA A 70 -1.77 -4.93 -2.17
C ALA A 70 -2.48 -5.54 -3.40
N GLN A 71 -3.48 -6.41 -3.18
CA GLN A 71 -4.26 -7.02 -4.26
C GLN A 71 -5.12 -5.98 -5.00
N THR A 72 -5.80 -5.10 -4.27
CA THR A 72 -6.60 -4.00 -4.84
C THR A 72 -5.72 -3.04 -5.64
N GLY A 73 -4.54 -2.66 -5.11
CA GLY A 73 -3.60 -1.82 -5.84
C GLY A 73 -3.11 -2.48 -7.12
N THR A 74 -2.73 -3.76 -7.06
CA THR A 74 -2.23 -4.51 -8.23
C THR A 74 -3.30 -4.65 -9.31
N SER A 75 -4.50 -5.07 -8.95
CA SER A 75 -5.62 -5.25 -9.89
C SER A 75 -6.03 -3.94 -10.54
N THR A 76 -6.08 -2.84 -9.78
CA THR A 76 -6.43 -1.52 -10.31
C THR A 76 -5.34 -0.97 -11.24
N LEU A 77 -4.06 -1.09 -10.86
CA LEU A 77 -2.94 -0.70 -11.72
C LEU A 77 -2.91 -1.48 -13.03
N LYS A 78 -3.22 -2.79 -12.95
CA LYS A 78 -3.38 -3.61 -14.13
C LYS A 78 -4.51 -3.08 -15.02
N ALA A 79 -5.69 -2.79 -14.46
CA ALA A 79 -6.81 -2.26 -15.22
C ALA A 79 -6.49 -0.90 -15.88
N VAL A 80 -5.84 0.02 -15.16
CA VAL A 80 -5.40 1.32 -15.71
C VAL A 80 -4.39 1.11 -16.84
N LYS A 81 -3.40 0.23 -16.66
CA LYS A 81 -2.44 -0.11 -17.71
C LYS A 81 -3.14 -0.68 -18.93
N ASP A 82 -4.03 -1.66 -18.75
CA ASP A 82 -4.74 -2.32 -19.83
C ASP A 82 -5.60 -1.31 -20.61
N ASN A 83 -6.26 -0.37 -19.93
CA ASN A 83 -7.02 0.73 -20.55
C ASN A 83 -6.13 1.68 -21.37
N ILE A 84 -4.95 2.06 -20.85
CA ILE A 84 -3.99 2.91 -21.58
C ILE A 84 -3.48 2.21 -22.84
N VAL A 85 -3.11 0.93 -22.74
CA VAL A 85 -2.63 0.15 -23.89
C VAL A 85 -3.75 -0.02 -24.92
N ALA A 86 -4.99 -0.26 -24.49
CA ALA A 86 -6.14 -0.35 -25.38
C ALA A 86 -6.40 0.99 -26.10
N ALA A 87 -6.35 2.11 -25.40
CA ALA A 87 -6.49 3.45 -25.98
C ALA A 87 -5.37 3.74 -26.99
N ALA A 88 -4.12 3.37 -26.67
CA ALA A 88 -2.97 3.54 -27.56
C ALA A 88 -3.03 2.69 -28.83
N ARG A 89 -3.79 1.58 -28.82
CA ARG A 89 -4.03 0.74 -30.02
C ARG A 89 -5.15 1.27 -30.91
N ASN A 90 -5.97 2.21 -30.43
CA ASN A 90 -7.16 2.73 -31.12
C ASN A 90 -6.93 4.14 -31.73
N ILE A 91 -5.66 4.55 -31.83
CA ILE A 91 -5.17 5.78 -32.48
C ILE A 91 -4.18 5.41 -33.58
#